data_AF-A0A1I5EA94-F1
#
_entry.id   AF-A0A1I5EA94-F1
#
_cell.length_a   1.000
_cell.length_b   1.000
_cell.length_c   1.000
_cell.angle_alpha   90.00
_cell.angle_beta   90.00
_cell.angle_gamma   90.00
#
_symmetry.space_group_name_H-M   'P 1'
#
loop_
_entity.id
_entity.type
_entity.pdbx_description
1 polymer ?
#
loop_
_entity_poly.entity_id
_entity_poly.type
_entity_poly.pdbx_seq_one_letter_code
_entity_poly.pdbx_strand_id
1 'polypeptide(L)'
;MDSLSCMNNALAYIEENLTEDIDYREVSKIAYCSEYHFKRMFSFLSGISLSEYIRRRRLTLAALDMKDSNLRIIDVAVKYGYSSADSFSRAFHSMHGILPSEARSENTQLKAYPRMTFQLSIKGGREMNYRIVEKESFKLVGFKKRVPITFKGVNPEIALMYEHLTPEVIKQLKALSNVEPTGIISASTNFSEGRMEEKGELDHYIGVATSDDETADFDVLKINASTWAVFQSIGPFPETLQDIWGRIYSEWFPSSGYEAVEGPEILWNESKDTMNPKYRSEIWIPVKKKKC
;
A
#
# COMPACT_ATOMS: atom_id res chain seq x y z
N MET A 1 -6.21 23.77 -1.81
CA MET A 1 -5.92 23.14 -3.11
C MET A 1 -6.60 21.79 -3.13
N ASP A 2 -7.30 21.41 -4.20
CA ASP A 2 -7.98 20.12 -4.24
C ASP A 2 -6.95 18.99 -4.40
N SER A 3 -6.76 18.18 -3.34
CA SER A 3 -5.78 17.09 -3.33
C SER A 3 -6.05 16.06 -4.44
N LEU A 4 -7.30 15.91 -4.87
CA LEU A 4 -7.66 14.96 -5.93
C LEU A 4 -7.36 15.51 -7.32
N SER A 5 -7.63 16.78 -7.57
CA SER A 5 -7.17 17.46 -8.79
C SER A 5 -5.65 17.34 -8.95
N CYS A 6 -4.87 17.56 -7.88
CA CYS A 6 -3.41 17.41 -7.94
C CYS A 6 -2.98 15.98 -8.29
N MET A 7 -3.66 14.98 -7.72
CA MET A 7 -3.40 13.57 -8.04
C MET A 7 -3.74 13.22 -9.50
N ASN A 8 -4.85 13.75 -10.04
CA ASN A 8 -5.21 13.58 -11.44
C ASN A 8 -4.22 14.27 -12.38
N ASN A 9 -3.72 15.45 -12.02
CA ASN A 9 -2.68 16.15 -12.81
C ASN A 9 -1.38 15.36 -12.83
N ALA A 10 -0.97 14.79 -11.69
CA ALA A 10 0.21 13.94 -11.62
C ALA A 10 0.04 12.65 -12.44
N LEU A 11 -1.18 12.07 -12.46
CA LEU A 11 -1.50 10.93 -13.30
C LEU A 11 -1.50 11.29 -14.80
N ALA A 12 -1.95 12.50 -15.16
CA ALA A 12 -1.88 13.00 -16.54
C ALA A 12 -0.43 13.14 -17.01
N TYR A 13 0.46 13.68 -16.17
CA TYR A 13 1.90 13.71 -16.45
C TYR A 13 2.45 12.29 -16.70
N ILE A 14 2.08 11.31 -15.87
CA ILE A 14 2.48 9.91 -16.07
C ILE A 14 1.99 9.37 -17.42
N GLU A 15 0.74 9.65 -17.80
CA GLU A 15 0.16 9.25 -19.09
C GLU A 15 0.88 9.88 -20.30
N GLU A 16 1.34 11.12 -20.17
CA GLU A 16 2.09 11.83 -21.19
C GLU A 16 3.53 11.30 -21.35
N ASN A 17 4.08 10.71 -20.29
CA ASN A 17 5.47 10.22 -20.23
C ASN A 17 5.57 8.68 -20.26
N LEU A 18 4.53 7.97 -20.75
CA LEU A 18 4.54 6.50 -20.77
C LEU A 18 5.62 5.91 -21.69
N THR A 19 6.10 6.64 -22.68
CA THR A 19 7.17 6.18 -23.60
C THR A 19 8.57 6.61 -23.16
N GLU A 20 8.66 7.31 -22.03
CA GLU A 20 9.90 7.86 -21.49
C GLU A 20 10.11 7.39 -20.05
N ASP A 21 11.24 7.78 -19.46
CA ASP A 21 11.50 7.58 -18.04
C ASP A 21 10.70 8.61 -17.23
N ILE A 22 9.83 8.12 -16.35
CA ILE A 22 8.96 8.97 -15.53
C ILE A 22 9.79 9.57 -14.37
N ASP A 23 9.98 10.89 -14.36
CA ASP A 23 10.58 11.58 -13.20
C ASP A 23 9.58 11.69 -12.03
N TYR A 24 9.73 10.84 -11.02
CA TYR A 24 8.90 10.86 -9.81
C TYR A 24 9.06 12.12 -8.95
N ARG A 25 10.14 12.90 -9.14
CA ARG A 25 10.26 14.22 -8.49
C ARG A 25 9.24 15.18 -9.08
N GLU A 26 8.97 15.10 -10.37
CA GLU A 26 7.95 15.93 -11.02
C GLU A 26 6.54 15.49 -10.61
N VAL A 27 6.28 14.17 -10.55
CA VAL A 27 5.05 13.61 -9.97
C VAL A 27 4.80 14.18 -8.57
N SER A 28 5.84 14.18 -7.72
CA SER A 28 5.76 14.68 -6.34
C SER A 28 5.43 16.17 -6.28
N LYS A 29 6.04 16.99 -7.16
CA LYS A 29 5.75 18.42 -7.26
C LYS A 29 4.31 18.69 -7.70
N ILE A 30 3.85 18.02 -8.77
CA ILE A 30 2.49 18.19 -9.30
C ILE A 30 1.44 17.74 -8.27
N ALA A 31 1.71 16.64 -7.57
CA ALA A 31 0.81 16.07 -6.56
C ALA A 31 0.85 16.80 -5.20
N TYR A 32 1.81 17.71 -4.98
CA TYR A 32 2.07 18.37 -3.69
C TYR A 32 2.19 17.37 -2.53
N CYS A 33 2.87 16.24 -2.77
CA CYS A 33 3.16 15.24 -1.76
C CYS A 33 4.39 14.43 -2.16
N SER A 34 4.94 13.70 -1.19
CA SER A 34 6.03 12.76 -1.42
C SER A 34 5.62 11.64 -2.37
N GLU A 35 6.60 11.13 -3.12
CA GLU A 35 6.44 9.94 -3.97
C GLU A 35 5.84 8.76 -3.22
N TYR A 36 6.29 8.53 -1.97
CA TYR A 36 5.75 7.50 -1.10
C TYR A 36 4.24 7.69 -0.90
N HIS A 37 3.81 8.87 -0.44
CA HIS A 37 2.39 9.15 -0.22
C HIS A 37 1.58 9.05 -1.52
N PHE A 38 2.09 9.56 -2.63
CA PHE A 38 1.43 9.46 -3.94
C PHE A 38 1.20 8.00 -4.36
N LYS A 39 2.26 7.17 -4.33
CA LYS A 39 2.17 5.74 -4.66
C LYS A 39 1.18 5.02 -3.75
N ARG A 40 1.17 5.34 -2.45
CA ARG A 40 0.23 4.78 -1.46
C ARG A 40 -1.21 5.17 -1.76
N MET A 41 -1.48 6.45 -1.93
CA MET A 41 -2.79 7.00 -2.28
C MET A 41 -3.34 6.36 -3.56
N PHE A 42 -2.55 6.38 -4.64
CA PHE A 42 -2.90 5.75 -5.91
C PHE A 42 -3.31 4.28 -5.70
N SER A 43 -2.49 3.57 -4.93
CA SER A 43 -2.64 2.14 -4.70
C SER A 43 -3.92 1.78 -3.95
N PHE A 44 -4.23 2.50 -2.87
CA PHE A 44 -5.47 2.30 -2.11
C PHE A 44 -6.73 2.68 -2.90
N LEU A 45 -6.64 3.74 -3.71
CA LEU A 45 -7.79 4.24 -4.46
C LEU A 45 -8.08 3.43 -5.72
N SER A 46 -7.05 2.92 -6.40
CA SER A 46 -7.20 2.15 -7.64
C SER A 46 -7.28 0.65 -7.44
N GLY A 47 -6.83 0.15 -6.28
CA GLY A 47 -6.69 -1.28 -6.02
C GLY A 47 -5.56 -1.97 -6.80
N ILE A 48 -4.67 -1.21 -7.45
CA ILE A 48 -3.46 -1.73 -8.12
C ILE A 48 -2.26 -0.83 -7.84
N SER A 49 -1.04 -1.34 -8.04
CA SER A 49 0.16 -0.53 -7.85
C SER A 49 0.32 0.47 -9.00
N LEU A 50 1.02 1.58 -8.74
CA LEU A 50 1.29 2.57 -9.79
C LEU A 50 2.15 1.98 -10.92
N SER A 51 3.13 1.13 -10.60
CA SER A 51 3.96 0.46 -11.60
C SER A 51 3.14 -0.48 -12.48
N GLU A 52 2.18 -1.21 -11.89
CA GLU A 52 1.27 -2.07 -12.64
C GLU A 52 0.33 -1.28 -13.54
N TYR A 53 -0.18 -0.15 -13.06
CA TYR A 53 -0.94 0.77 -13.89
C TYR A 53 -0.14 1.21 -15.11
N ILE A 54 1.07 1.72 -14.89
CA ILE A 54 1.99 2.15 -15.96
C ILE A 54 2.24 1.00 -16.94
N ARG A 55 2.50 -0.21 -16.44
CA ARG A 55 2.72 -1.41 -17.27
C ARG A 55 1.50 -1.74 -18.13
N ARG A 56 0.30 -1.76 -17.57
CA ARG A 56 -0.95 -2.05 -18.31
C ARG A 56 -1.25 -0.97 -19.35
N ARG A 57 -0.97 0.30 -19.02
CA ARG A 57 -1.14 1.42 -19.96
C ARG A 57 -0.14 1.34 -21.12
N ARG A 58 1.14 1.10 -20.83
CA ARG A 58 2.18 0.85 -21.83
C ARG A 58 1.82 -0.30 -22.76
N LEU A 59 1.41 -1.45 -22.23
CA LEU A 59 1.01 -2.61 -23.04
C LEU A 59 -0.26 -2.35 -23.87
N THR A 60 -1.22 -1.59 -23.33
CA THR A 60 -2.41 -1.16 -24.10
C THR A 60 -2.01 -0.31 -25.32
N LEU A 61 -1.11 0.65 -25.14
CA LEU A 61 -0.63 1.50 -26.23
C LEU A 61 0.27 0.73 -27.21
N ALA A 62 1.11 -0.17 -26.71
CA ALA A 62 1.91 -1.06 -27.53
C ALA A 62 1.04 -1.94 -28.43
N ALA A 63 -0.10 -2.42 -27.93
CA ALA A 63 -1.04 -3.22 -28.73
C ALA A 63 -1.67 -2.42 -29.88
N LEU A 64 -1.86 -1.10 -29.72
CA LEU A 64 -2.29 -0.21 -30.79
C LEU A 64 -1.19 -0.02 -31.83
N ASP A 65 0.05 0.24 -31.40
CA ASP A 65 1.20 0.37 -32.29
C ASP A 65 1.46 -0.94 -33.06
N MET A 66 1.22 -2.10 -32.43
CA MET A 66 1.38 -3.40 -33.07
C MET A 66 0.37 -3.65 -34.22
N LYS A 67 -0.67 -2.83 -34.39
CA LYS A 67 -1.53 -2.89 -35.59
C LYS A 67 -0.82 -2.35 -36.84
N ASP A 68 0.18 -1.49 -36.68
CA ASP A 68 1.02 -1.08 -37.80
C ASP A 68 2.04 -2.18 -38.12
N SER A 69 1.80 -2.89 -39.23
CA SER A 69 2.66 -3.97 -39.70
C SER A 69 4.10 -3.54 -40.03
N ASN A 70 4.36 -2.24 -40.21
CA ASN A 70 5.68 -1.70 -40.56
C ASN A 70 6.60 -1.54 -39.33
N LEU A 71 6.05 -1.46 -38.11
CA LEU A 71 6.86 -1.29 -36.91
C LEU A 71 7.52 -2.61 -36.50
N ARG A 72 8.83 -2.61 -36.24
CA ARG A 72 9.50 -3.80 -35.71
C ARG A 72 9.11 -3.99 -34.25
N ILE A 73 8.89 -5.25 -33.84
CA ILE A 73 8.50 -5.60 -32.46
C ILE A 73 9.50 -5.03 -31.44
N ILE A 74 10.80 -5.07 -31.74
CA ILE A 74 11.83 -4.51 -30.85
C ILE A 74 11.73 -2.99 -30.70
N ASP A 75 11.34 -2.26 -31.75
CA ASP A 75 11.19 -0.80 -31.67
C ASP A 75 9.99 -0.43 -30.78
N VAL A 76 8.88 -1.17 -30.92
CA VAL A 76 7.71 -1.04 -30.03
C VAL A 76 8.08 -1.40 -28.60
N ALA A 77 8.83 -2.49 -28.39
CA ALA A 77 9.30 -2.90 -27.06
C ALA A 77 10.12 -1.79 -26.38
N VAL A 78 11.13 -1.25 -27.08
CA VAL A 78 12.00 -0.18 -26.57
C VAL A 78 11.20 1.10 -26.30
N LYS A 79 10.29 1.48 -27.22
CA LYS A 79 9.41 2.65 -27.05
C LYS A 79 8.60 2.60 -25.75
N TYR A 80 8.23 1.43 -25.27
CA TYR A 80 7.47 1.25 -24.03
C TYR A 80 8.33 0.76 -22.85
N GLY A 81 9.64 0.98 -22.90
CA GLY A 81 10.54 0.78 -21.77
C GLY A 81 10.96 -0.67 -21.52
N TYR A 82 10.88 -1.54 -22.53
CA TYR A 82 11.40 -2.91 -22.45
C TYR A 82 12.79 -2.99 -23.08
N SER A 83 13.75 -3.57 -22.37
CA SER A 83 15.14 -3.72 -22.83
C SER A 83 15.35 -4.82 -23.89
N SER A 84 14.34 -5.69 -24.10
CA SER A 84 14.41 -6.77 -25.08
C SER A 84 13.02 -7.17 -25.59
N ALA A 85 12.96 -7.67 -26.83
CA ALA A 85 11.75 -8.19 -27.43
C ALA A 85 11.17 -9.40 -26.66
N ASP A 86 12.02 -10.22 -26.03
CA ASP A 86 11.58 -11.37 -25.24
C ASP A 86 10.85 -10.94 -23.96
N SER A 87 11.41 -9.96 -23.24
CA SER A 87 10.78 -9.41 -22.03
C SER A 87 9.43 -8.78 -22.35
N PHE A 88 9.36 -8.03 -23.46
CA PHE A 88 8.13 -7.45 -23.98
C PHE A 88 7.13 -8.53 -24.36
N SER A 89 7.53 -9.55 -25.13
CA SER A 89 6.63 -10.61 -25.59
C SER A 89 6.02 -11.39 -24.42
N ARG A 90 6.79 -11.67 -23.36
CA ARG A 90 6.25 -12.29 -22.13
C ARG A 90 5.21 -11.40 -21.45
N ALA A 91 5.50 -10.11 -21.30
CA ALA A 91 4.57 -9.17 -20.67
C ALA A 91 3.30 -8.94 -21.52
N PHE A 92 3.47 -8.82 -22.84
CA PHE A 92 2.40 -8.68 -23.81
C PHE A 92 1.48 -9.91 -23.81
N HIS A 93 2.06 -11.11 -23.86
CA HIS A 93 1.30 -12.35 -23.74
C HIS A 93 0.59 -12.47 -22.39
N SER A 94 1.24 -12.12 -21.28
CA SER A 94 0.60 -12.12 -19.96
C SER A 94 -0.65 -11.23 -19.91
N MET A 95 -0.62 -10.06 -20.57
CA MET A 95 -1.77 -9.16 -20.61
C MET A 95 -2.80 -9.58 -21.65
N HIS A 96 -2.40 -9.73 -22.91
CA HIS A 96 -3.31 -9.89 -24.05
C HIS A 96 -3.68 -11.36 -24.34
N GLY A 97 -2.88 -12.33 -23.88
CA GLY A 97 -3.07 -13.76 -24.11
C GLY A 97 -2.54 -14.27 -25.46
N ILE A 98 -1.77 -13.45 -26.17
CA ILE A 98 -1.22 -13.72 -27.50
C ILE A 98 0.18 -13.11 -27.65
N LEU A 99 0.91 -13.49 -28.67
CA LEU A 99 2.19 -12.89 -29.02
C LEU A 99 2.01 -11.53 -29.74
N PRO A 100 2.99 -10.61 -29.64
CA PRO A 100 2.92 -9.33 -30.35
C PRO A 100 2.71 -9.45 -31.86
N SER A 101 3.33 -10.45 -32.51
CA SER A 101 3.18 -10.69 -33.95
C SER A 101 1.75 -11.02 -34.36
N GLU A 102 0.98 -11.67 -33.48
CA GLU A 102 -0.40 -12.08 -33.72
C GLU A 102 -1.38 -10.89 -33.60
N ALA A 103 -0.99 -9.85 -32.86
CA ALA A 103 -1.79 -8.63 -32.69
C ALA A 103 -2.06 -7.89 -34.02
N ARG A 104 -1.20 -8.10 -35.02
CA ARG A 104 -1.30 -7.52 -36.37
C ARG A 104 -2.51 -8.01 -37.17
N SER A 105 -3.06 -9.17 -36.85
CA SER A 105 -4.22 -9.69 -37.58
C SER A 105 -5.50 -8.90 -37.25
N GLU A 106 -6.33 -8.66 -38.27
CA GLU A 106 -7.56 -7.85 -38.19
C GLU A 106 -8.57 -8.39 -37.15
N ASN A 107 -8.66 -9.71 -36.98
CA ASN A 107 -9.64 -10.35 -36.08
C ASN A 107 -9.10 -10.70 -34.69
N THR A 108 -7.93 -10.16 -34.32
CA THR A 108 -7.31 -10.46 -33.03
C THR A 108 -7.95 -9.66 -31.89
N GLN A 109 -8.37 -10.35 -30.84
CA GLN A 109 -8.88 -9.72 -29.62
C GLN A 109 -7.74 -9.21 -28.74
N LEU A 110 -7.77 -7.93 -28.41
CA LEU A 110 -6.79 -7.28 -27.54
C LEU A 110 -7.51 -6.70 -26.32
N LYS A 111 -6.88 -6.83 -25.15
CA LYS A 111 -7.39 -6.18 -23.93
C LYS A 111 -6.95 -4.72 -23.90
N ALA A 112 -7.88 -3.83 -23.57
CA ALA A 112 -7.59 -2.42 -23.32
C ALA A 112 -7.69 -2.12 -21.84
N TYR A 113 -6.73 -1.38 -21.30
CA TYR A 113 -6.79 -0.83 -19.95
C TYR A 113 -6.92 0.70 -20.05
N PRO A 114 -8.13 1.27 -19.90
CA PRO A 114 -8.35 2.70 -20.12
C PRO A 114 -7.60 3.57 -19.10
N ARG A 115 -7.42 4.86 -19.46
CA ARG A 115 -6.87 5.86 -18.53
C ARG A 115 -7.75 5.96 -17.30
N MET A 116 -7.12 6.02 -16.13
CA MET A 116 -7.83 6.19 -14.87
C MET A 116 -7.95 7.67 -14.51
N THR A 117 -9.03 8.01 -13.83
CA THR A 117 -9.19 9.32 -13.19
C THR A 117 -9.87 9.09 -11.84
N PHE A 118 -9.50 9.88 -10.85
CA PHE A 118 -10.07 9.80 -9.52
C PHE A 118 -11.11 10.90 -9.34
N GLN A 119 -12.28 10.51 -8.86
CA GLN A 119 -13.37 11.43 -8.54
C GLN A 119 -13.77 11.20 -7.09
N LEU A 120 -13.90 12.28 -6.31
CA LEU A 120 -14.46 12.18 -4.98
C LEU A 120 -15.97 11.93 -5.09
N SER A 121 -16.42 10.80 -4.56
CA SER A 121 -17.84 10.64 -4.24
C SER A 121 -18.01 10.87 -2.75
N ILE A 122 -18.57 12.01 -2.36
CA ILE A 122 -18.92 12.27 -0.97
C ILE A 122 -20.18 11.48 -0.65
N LYS A 123 -20.02 10.32 0.01
CA LYS A 123 -21.12 9.65 0.69
C LYS A 123 -21.14 10.21 2.12
N GLY A 124 -22.18 10.96 2.47
CA GLY A 124 -22.25 11.58 3.80
C GLY A 124 -22.22 10.58 4.97
N GLY A 125 -21.91 11.08 6.17
CA GLY A 125 -22.61 10.68 7.39
C GLY A 125 -21.98 9.62 8.32
N ARG A 126 -20.68 9.31 8.21
CA ARG A 126 -20.00 8.51 9.26
C ARG A 126 -18.76 9.21 9.76
N GLU A 127 -18.78 9.59 11.02
CA GLU A 127 -17.61 10.15 11.69
C GLU A 127 -16.47 9.13 11.71
N MET A 128 -15.24 9.63 11.72
CA MET A 128 -14.04 8.83 11.94
C MET A 128 -13.28 9.46 13.10
N ASN A 129 -13.24 8.77 14.22
CA ASN A 129 -12.50 9.21 15.38
C ASN A 129 -11.01 9.03 15.11
N TYR A 130 -10.27 10.14 15.11
CA TYR A 130 -8.83 10.12 14.99
C TYR A 130 -8.19 11.11 15.97
N ARG A 131 -6.94 10.85 16.32
CA ARG A 131 -6.09 11.77 17.08
C ARG A 131 -4.70 11.83 16.46
N ILE A 132 -4.01 12.94 16.67
CA ILE A 132 -2.60 13.11 16.30
C ILE A 132 -1.77 12.96 17.56
N VAL A 133 -0.72 12.15 17.50
CA VAL A 133 0.18 11.87 18.63
C VAL A 133 1.62 12.04 18.18
N GLU A 134 2.43 12.74 18.96
CA GLU A 134 3.87 12.78 18.79
C GLU A 134 4.51 11.73 19.71
N LYS A 135 5.39 10.91 19.14
CA LYS A 135 6.08 9.83 19.85
C LYS A 135 7.58 9.99 19.62
N GLU A 136 8.33 9.91 20.71
CA GLU A 136 9.79 9.69 20.66
C GLU A 136 10.11 8.32 20.05
N SER A 137 11.39 8.08 19.76
CA SER A 137 11.80 6.77 19.25
C SER A 137 11.53 5.67 20.26
N PHE A 138 11.02 4.54 19.80
CA PHE A 138 10.77 3.35 20.60
C PHE A 138 11.08 2.09 19.79
N LYS A 139 10.97 0.93 20.42
CA LYS A 139 11.16 -0.37 19.79
C LYS A 139 9.88 -1.17 19.85
N LEU A 140 9.63 -1.95 18.81
CA LEU A 140 8.69 -3.05 18.87
C LEU A 140 9.49 -4.34 19.02
N VAL A 141 9.20 -5.08 20.09
CA VAL A 141 9.88 -6.34 20.44
C VAL A 141 8.89 -7.48 20.38
N GLY A 142 9.20 -8.54 19.63
CA GLY A 142 8.33 -9.69 19.49
C GLY A 142 8.78 -10.65 18.38
N PHE A 143 7.83 -11.32 17.73
CA PHE A 143 8.13 -12.23 16.62
C PHE A 143 8.04 -11.51 15.28
N LYS A 144 9.03 -11.73 14.41
CA LYS A 144 9.04 -11.28 13.02
C LYS A 144 8.79 -12.43 12.05
N LYS A 145 7.98 -12.18 11.01
CA LYS A 145 7.92 -13.04 9.83
C LYS A 145 7.71 -12.24 8.55
N ARG A 146 8.37 -12.65 7.47
CA ARG A 146 8.05 -12.19 6.11
C ARG A 146 6.82 -12.95 5.62
N VAL A 147 5.73 -12.25 5.32
CA VAL A 147 4.45 -12.87 4.94
C VAL A 147 3.91 -12.29 3.64
N PRO A 148 3.20 -13.09 2.81
CA PRO A 148 2.52 -12.57 1.63
C PRO A 148 1.39 -11.63 2.03
N ILE A 149 1.04 -10.68 1.18
CA ILE A 149 -0.05 -9.75 1.41
C ILE A 149 -1.38 -10.37 1.00
N THR A 150 -2.38 -10.27 1.88
CA THR A 150 -3.77 -10.69 1.62
C THR A 150 -4.68 -9.48 1.80
N PHE A 151 -5.45 -9.09 0.78
CA PHE A 151 -6.31 -7.90 0.87
C PHE A 151 -7.64 -8.14 1.55
N LYS A 152 -8.16 -9.37 1.45
CA LYS A 152 -9.47 -9.72 1.96
C LYS A 152 -9.38 -10.88 2.94
N GLY A 153 -10.07 -10.73 4.06
CA GLY A 153 -10.05 -11.72 5.14
C GLY A 153 -8.76 -11.73 5.96
N VAL A 154 -8.57 -12.83 6.69
CA VAL A 154 -7.44 -13.03 7.62
C VAL A 154 -6.28 -13.69 6.87
N ASN A 155 -5.07 -13.18 7.08
CA ASN A 155 -3.86 -13.78 6.53
C ASN A 155 -3.48 -15.03 7.34
N PRO A 156 -3.42 -16.23 6.72
CA PRO A 156 -3.10 -17.47 7.42
C PRO A 156 -1.74 -17.45 8.12
N GLU A 157 -0.72 -16.84 7.52
CA GLU A 157 0.62 -16.75 8.10
C GLU A 157 0.62 -15.89 9.36
N ILE A 158 -0.15 -14.80 9.36
CA ILE A 158 -0.31 -13.95 10.55
C ILE A 158 -1.09 -14.70 11.64
N ALA A 159 -2.14 -15.45 11.27
CA ALA A 159 -2.89 -16.26 12.23
C ALA A 159 -1.98 -17.30 12.92
N LEU A 160 -1.10 -17.97 12.15
CA LEU A 160 -0.10 -18.89 12.71
C LEU A 160 0.89 -18.20 13.65
N MET A 161 1.30 -16.97 13.36
CA MET A 161 2.15 -16.21 14.29
C MET A 161 1.44 -15.95 15.64
N TYR A 162 0.12 -15.73 15.63
CA TYR A 162 -0.66 -15.57 16.86
C TYR A 162 -0.73 -16.86 17.70
N GLU A 163 -0.60 -18.05 17.10
CA GLU A 163 -0.53 -19.32 17.82
C GLU A 163 0.76 -19.46 18.65
N HIS A 164 1.85 -18.80 18.23
CA HIS A 164 3.11 -18.77 18.99
C HIS A 164 3.05 -17.91 20.26
N LEU A 165 1.99 -17.09 20.42
CA LEU A 165 1.76 -16.30 21.62
C LEU A 165 1.09 -17.14 22.73
N THR A 166 1.87 -18.06 23.30
CA THR A 166 1.47 -18.83 24.49
C THR A 166 1.29 -17.91 25.71
N PRO A 167 0.56 -18.32 26.76
CA PRO A 167 0.38 -17.51 27.96
C PRO A 167 1.70 -17.07 28.62
N GLU A 168 2.73 -17.92 28.56
CA GLU A 168 4.07 -17.62 29.10
C GLU A 168 4.78 -16.55 28.27
N VAL A 169 4.79 -16.69 26.94
CA VAL A 169 5.37 -15.68 26.03
C VAL A 169 4.65 -14.35 26.16
N ILE A 170 3.31 -14.36 26.27
CA ILE A 170 2.53 -13.14 26.50
C ILE A 170 2.92 -12.47 27.81
N LYS A 171 3.16 -13.25 28.88
CA LYS A 171 3.59 -12.70 30.16
C LYS A 171 4.97 -12.04 30.04
N GLN A 172 5.92 -12.66 29.33
CA GLN A 172 7.25 -12.10 29.07
C GLN A 172 7.14 -10.81 28.26
N LEU A 173 6.41 -10.82 27.14
CA LEU A 173 6.20 -9.64 26.29
C LEU A 173 5.52 -8.51 27.07
N LYS A 174 4.46 -8.80 27.84
CA LYS A 174 3.78 -7.78 28.66
C LYS A 174 4.69 -7.14 29.71
N ALA A 175 5.69 -7.87 30.23
CA ALA A 175 6.65 -7.32 31.18
C ALA A 175 7.58 -6.27 30.53
N LEU A 176 7.81 -6.36 29.22
CA LEU A 176 8.60 -5.39 28.44
C LEU A 176 7.77 -4.19 27.97
N SER A 177 6.44 -4.28 28.00
CA SER A 177 5.53 -3.25 27.49
C SER A 177 5.47 -2.03 28.42
N ASN A 178 6.22 -0.97 28.11
CA ASN A 178 6.24 0.28 28.88
C ASN A 178 5.93 1.55 28.07
N VAL A 179 5.72 1.42 26.76
CA VAL A 179 5.35 2.51 25.86
C VAL A 179 3.97 2.28 25.25
N GLU A 180 3.20 3.33 25.01
CA GLU A 180 1.93 3.24 24.26
C GLU A 180 2.22 3.08 22.76
N PRO A 181 1.51 2.21 22.00
CA PRO A 181 0.37 1.38 22.41
C PRO A 181 0.76 0.21 23.32
N THR A 182 0.03 0.07 24.44
CA THR A 182 0.30 -0.93 25.47
C THR A 182 -0.33 -2.29 25.13
N GLY A 183 0.35 -3.37 25.48
CA GLY A 183 -0.13 -4.72 25.19
C GLY A 183 0.32 -5.22 23.81
N ILE A 184 -0.30 -6.31 23.34
CA ILE A 184 0.12 -6.95 22.10
C ILE A 184 -0.33 -6.11 20.91
N ILE A 185 0.64 -5.74 20.08
CA ILE A 185 0.45 -4.99 18.84
C ILE A 185 1.01 -5.77 17.66
N SER A 186 0.39 -5.54 16.51
CA SER A 186 0.89 -5.97 15.22
C SER A 186 1.49 -4.77 14.50
N ALA A 187 2.64 -4.92 13.86
CA ALA A 187 3.18 -3.91 12.96
C ALA A 187 3.52 -4.53 11.61
N SER A 188 3.19 -3.82 10.54
CA SER A 188 3.55 -4.21 9.18
C SER A 188 4.48 -3.17 8.58
N THR A 189 5.62 -3.62 8.05
CA THR A 189 6.65 -2.75 7.46
C THR A 189 7.36 -3.43 6.29
N ASN A 190 8.29 -2.72 5.65
CA ASN A 190 9.12 -3.23 4.55
C ASN A 190 8.29 -3.88 3.42
N PHE A 191 7.17 -3.26 3.04
CA PHE A 191 6.31 -3.77 1.98
C PHE A 191 7.09 -3.86 0.66
N SER A 192 7.08 -5.04 0.00
CA SER A 192 7.65 -5.14 -1.34
C SER A 192 6.81 -4.38 -2.37
N GLU A 193 7.42 -4.10 -3.52
CA GLU A 193 6.68 -3.73 -4.72
C GLU A 193 5.65 -4.82 -5.08
N GLY A 194 4.57 -4.42 -5.75
CA GLY A 194 3.47 -5.33 -6.08
C GLY A 194 2.48 -5.61 -4.95
N ARG A 195 2.56 -4.87 -3.82
CA ARG A 195 1.63 -5.00 -2.68
C ARG A 195 0.17 -5.12 -3.12
N MET A 196 -0.28 -4.28 -4.05
CA MET A 196 -1.68 -4.20 -4.52
C MET A 196 -2.15 -5.33 -5.44
N GLU A 197 -1.30 -6.31 -5.76
CA GLU A 197 -1.67 -7.46 -6.60
C GLU A 197 -1.72 -8.79 -5.85
N GLU A 198 -1.66 -8.79 -4.52
CA GLU A 198 -1.49 -10.01 -3.68
C GLU A 198 -0.23 -10.83 -4.01
N LYS A 199 0.71 -10.22 -4.74
CA LYS A 199 2.02 -10.80 -5.08
C LYS A 199 3.16 -10.20 -4.27
N GLY A 200 2.84 -9.21 -3.43
CA GLY A 200 3.81 -8.59 -2.55
C GLY A 200 3.90 -9.30 -1.21
N GLU A 201 4.97 -9.02 -0.49
CA GLU A 201 5.22 -9.48 0.87
C GLU A 201 5.46 -8.28 1.80
N LEU A 202 5.35 -8.51 3.10
CA LEU A 202 5.66 -7.54 4.13
C LEU A 202 6.38 -8.22 5.30
N ASP A 203 7.14 -7.43 6.05
CA ASP A 203 7.62 -7.85 7.36
C ASP A 203 6.51 -7.59 8.37
N HIS A 204 5.96 -8.66 8.93
CA HIS A 204 4.98 -8.59 10.00
C HIS A 204 5.66 -8.85 11.33
N TYR A 205 5.33 -8.01 12.30
CA TYR A 205 5.76 -8.16 13.68
C TYR A 205 4.54 -8.33 14.58
N ILE A 206 4.63 -9.21 15.59
CA ILE A 206 3.64 -9.29 16.67
C ILE A 206 4.40 -9.24 18.00
N GLY A 207 4.10 -8.24 18.81
CA GLY A 207 4.94 -7.93 19.97
C GLY A 207 4.37 -6.82 20.85
N VAL A 208 5.25 -6.13 21.56
CA VAL A 208 4.92 -4.99 22.43
C VAL A 208 5.81 -3.79 22.09
N ALA A 209 5.33 -2.59 22.42
CA ALA A 209 6.14 -1.37 22.36
C ALA A 209 6.95 -1.19 23.65
N THR A 210 8.26 -0.94 23.51
CA THR A 210 9.16 -0.68 24.64
C THR A 210 10.21 0.38 24.32
N SER A 211 10.65 1.12 25.33
CA SER A 211 11.84 1.99 25.25
C SER A 211 13.13 1.29 25.68
N ASP A 212 13.04 0.07 26.23
CA ASP A 212 14.16 -0.56 26.92
C ASP A 212 15.18 -1.18 25.95
N ASP A 213 16.41 -1.34 26.40
CA ASP A 213 17.48 -2.01 25.64
C ASP A 213 17.47 -3.53 25.80
N GLU A 214 16.91 -4.03 26.89
CA GLU A 214 16.75 -5.47 27.12
C GLU A 214 15.54 -6.00 26.36
N THR A 215 15.78 -6.68 25.24
CA THR A 215 14.72 -7.18 24.36
C THR A 215 14.51 -8.70 24.45
N ALA A 216 15.19 -9.38 25.37
CA ALA A 216 15.30 -10.84 25.42
C ALA A 216 15.70 -11.42 24.04
N ASP A 217 15.38 -12.71 23.77
CA ASP A 217 15.68 -13.40 22.50
C ASP A 217 14.65 -13.09 21.38
N PHE A 218 13.96 -11.96 21.45
CA PHE A 218 12.94 -11.56 20.47
C PHE A 218 13.51 -10.70 19.33
N ASP A 219 12.80 -10.67 18.20
CA ASP A 219 13.10 -9.75 17.11
C ASP A 219 12.78 -8.31 17.51
N VAL A 220 13.60 -7.38 17.02
CA VAL A 220 13.49 -5.96 17.35
C VAL A 220 13.29 -5.12 16.09
N LEU A 221 12.23 -4.31 16.09
CA LEU A 221 12.01 -3.26 15.10
C LEU A 221 12.21 -1.90 15.78
N LYS A 222 13.23 -1.15 15.34
CA LYS A 222 13.46 0.23 15.80
C LYS A 222 12.52 1.18 15.07
N ILE A 223 11.82 2.02 15.82
CA ILE A 223 10.86 2.99 15.31
C ILE A 223 11.36 4.38 15.73
N ASN A 224 11.69 5.21 14.73
CA ASN A 224 12.17 6.56 14.97
C ASN A 224 11.06 7.46 15.52
N ALA A 225 11.45 8.56 16.15
CA ALA A 225 10.50 9.59 16.58
C ALA A 225 9.70 10.10 15.37
N SER A 226 8.38 10.16 15.52
CA SER A 226 7.47 10.54 14.44
C SER A 226 6.15 11.07 14.99
N THR A 227 5.44 11.83 14.15
CA THR A 227 4.03 12.13 14.36
C THR A 227 3.19 10.96 13.81
N TRP A 228 2.12 10.62 14.52
CA TRP A 228 1.24 9.49 14.22
C TRP A 228 -0.20 9.97 14.13
N ALA A 229 -0.92 9.50 13.12
CA ALA A 229 -2.37 9.57 13.08
C ALA A 229 -2.93 8.24 13.59
N VAL A 230 -3.72 8.31 14.66
CA VAL A 230 -4.32 7.15 15.32
C VAL A 230 -5.81 7.16 15.08
N PHE A 231 -6.31 6.15 14.39
CA PHE A 231 -7.72 6.00 14.02
C PHE A 231 -8.36 4.89 14.83
N GLN A 232 -9.52 5.18 15.41
CA GLN A 232 -10.28 4.20 16.17
C GLN A 232 -11.25 3.45 15.25
N SER A 233 -11.26 2.13 15.36
CA SER A 233 -12.24 1.24 14.75
C SER A 233 -13.03 0.53 15.84
N ILE A 234 -14.37 0.61 15.78
CA ILE A 234 -15.28 -0.07 16.71
C ILE A 234 -16.34 -0.78 15.87
N GLY A 235 -16.31 -2.11 15.86
CA GLY A 235 -17.27 -2.90 15.10
C GLY A 235 -16.83 -4.35 14.86
N PRO A 236 -17.56 -5.10 14.03
CA PRO A 236 -17.18 -6.46 13.64
C PRO A 236 -15.79 -6.53 12.97
N PHE A 237 -14.96 -7.47 13.42
CA PHE A 237 -13.64 -7.74 12.84
C PHE A 237 -13.72 -8.89 11.82
N PRO A 238 -13.00 -8.86 10.68
CA PRO A 238 -12.05 -7.82 10.23
C PRO A 238 -12.68 -6.71 9.37
N GLU A 239 -13.97 -6.81 9.03
CA GLU A 239 -14.62 -5.94 8.03
C GLU A 239 -14.54 -4.45 8.40
N THR A 240 -14.86 -4.09 9.66
CA THR A 240 -14.81 -2.69 10.10
C THR A 240 -13.40 -2.11 10.02
N LEU A 241 -12.38 -2.93 10.31
CA LEU A 241 -10.99 -2.49 10.21
C LEU A 241 -10.59 -2.22 8.76
N GLN A 242 -10.98 -3.10 7.83
CA GLN A 242 -10.70 -2.93 6.40
C GLN A 242 -11.42 -1.71 5.83
N ASP A 243 -12.66 -1.47 6.24
CA ASP A 243 -13.42 -0.28 5.86
C ASP A 243 -12.75 1.00 6.34
N ILE A 244 -12.30 1.05 7.61
CA ILE A 244 -11.60 2.23 8.15
C ILE A 244 -10.29 2.48 7.39
N TRP A 245 -9.50 1.43 7.08
CA TRP A 245 -8.31 1.57 6.23
C TRP A 245 -8.62 2.22 4.88
N GLY A 246 -9.67 1.76 4.19
CA GLY A 246 -10.11 2.36 2.93
C GLY A 246 -10.47 3.83 3.09
N ARG A 247 -11.24 4.17 4.12
CA ARG A 247 -11.70 5.54 4.39
C ARG A 247 -10.57 6.49 4.80
N ILE A 248 -9.53 6.00 5.49
CA ILE A 248 -8.36 6.82 5.83
C ILE A 248 -7.71 7.37 4.55
N TYR A 249 -7.54 6.52 3.54
CA TYR A 249 -6.94 6.91 2.26
C TYR A 249 -7.91 7.61 1.31
N SER A 250 -9.21 7.32 1.36
CA SER A 250 -10.18 7.94 0.44
C SER A 250 -10.84 9.22 0.94
N GLU A 251 -10.92 9.43 2.25
CA GLU A 251 -11.63 10.56 2.87
C GLU A 251 -10.68 11.44 3.70
N TRP A 252 -9.91 10.83 4.61
CA TRP A 252 -9.12 11.60 5.58
C TRP A 252 -7.84 12.20 4.98
N PHE A 253 -6.99 11.42 4.33
CA PHE A 253 -5.76 11.93 3.71
C PHE A 253 -5.99 13.07 2.69
N PRO A 254 -7.00 12.99 1.80
CA PRO A 254 -7.32 14.09 0.88
C PRO A 254 -7.69 15.41 1.55
N SER A 255 -8.23 15.37 2.78
CA SER A 255 -8.79 16.54 3.47
C SER A 255 -8.00 17.01 4.71
N SER A 256 -7.09 16.19 5.23
CA SER A 256 -6.44 16.42 6.53
C SER A 256 -5.23 17.37 6.50
N GLY A 257 -4.62 17.59 5.33
CA GLY A 257 -3.34 18.31 5.22
C GLY A 257 -2.12 17.52 5.72
N TYR A 258 -2.30 16.22 6.02
CA TYR A 258 -1.21 15.30 6.34
C TYR A 258 -0.87 14.44 5.14
N GLU A 259 0.37 13.95 5.10
CA GLU A 259 0.78 12.87 4.20
C GLU A 259 1.39 11.72 5.00
N ALA A 260 1.22 10.50 4.48
CA ALA A 260 1.81 9.30 5.06
C ALA A 260 3.33 9.34 4.91
N VAL A 261 4.05 8.88 5.93
CA VAL A 261 5.51 8.75 5.93
C VAL A 261 5.88 7.28 5.85
N GLU A 262 7.04 6.99 5.29
CA GLU A 262 7.59 5.64 5.32
C GLU A 262 7.87 5.21 6.76
N GLY A 263 7.34 4.05 7.14
CA GLY A 263 7.43 3.52 8.49
C GLY A 263 6.41 2.40 8.73
N PRO A 264 6.44 1.79 9.92
CA PRO A 264 5.53 0.70 10.25
C PRO A 264 4.10 1.20 10.42
N GLU A 265 3.16 0.44 9.87
CA GLU A 265 1.73 0.57 10.16
C GLU A 265 1.41 -0.30 11.37
N ILE A 266 1.00 0.31 12.49
CA ILE A 266 0.74 -0.42 13.74
C ILE A 266 -0.77 -0.63 13.91
N LEU A 267 -1.15 -1.85 14.28
CA LEU A 267 -2.49 -2.23 14.67
C LEU A 267 -2.46 -2.64 16.14
N TRP A 268 -3.24 -1.93 16.94
CA TRP A 268 -3.55 -2.34 18.31
C TRP A 268 -4.97 -2.90 18.37
N ASN A 269 -5.14 -3.96 19.15
CA ASN A 269 -6.40 -4.67 19.31
C ASN A 269 -6.70 -4.80 20.81
N GLU A 270 -7.94 -4.51 21.21
CA GLU A 270 -8.31 -4.50 22.63
C GLU A 270 -8.20 -5.88 23.30
N SER A 271 -8.52 -6.96 22.58
CA SER A 271 -8.49 -8.31 23.14
C SER A 271 -8.24 -9.38 22.06
N LYS A 272 -8.00 -10.64 22.47
CA LYS A 272 -7.93 -11.76 21.53
C LYS A 272 -9.30 -12.17 20.97
N ASP A 273 -10.40 -11.77 21.61
CA ASP A 273 -11.75 -12.17 21.21
C ASP A 273 -12.31 -11.23 20.13
N THR A 274 -12.06 -11.60 18.87
CA THR A 274 -12.50 -10.85 17.69
C THR A 274 -13.99 -11.02 17.38
N MET A 275 -14.73 -11.85 18.13
CA MET A 275 -16.16 -12.10 17.87
C MET A 275 -17.07 -11.02 18.45
N ASN A 276 -16.52 -10.11 19.26
CA ASN A 276 -17.28 -9.01 19.82
C ASN A 276 -17.78 -8.06 18.71
N PRO A 277 -19.10 -7.81 18.58
CA PRO A 277 -19.64 -6.90 17.57
C PRO A 277 -19.23 -5.43 17.78
N LYS A 278 -18.69 -5.08 18.96
CA LYS A 278 -18.10 -3.77 19.29
C LYS A 278 -16.60 -3.89 19.56
N TYR A 279 -15.91 -4.77 18.82
CA TYR A 279 -14.47 -4.96 18.95
C TYR A 279 -13.73 -3.65 18.65
N ARG A 280 -12.87 -3.23 19.59
CA ARG A 280 -12.12 -1.99 19.48
C ARG A 280 -10.70 -2.26 19.01
N SER A 281 -10.31 -1.56 17.95
CA SER A 281 -8.95 -1.54 17.41
C SER A 281 -8.48 -0.11 17.16
N GLU A 282 -7.17 0.09 17.14
CA GLU A 282 -6.56 1.34 16.71
C GLU A 282 -5.58 1.09 15.55
N ILE A 283 -5.70 1.92 14.52
CA ILE A 283 -4.76 1.97 13.39
C ILE A 283 -3.86 3.16 13.59
N TRP A 284 -2.56 2.92 13.62
CA TRP A 284 -1.51 3.92 13.80
C TRP A 284 -0.72 4.03 12.51
N ILE A 285 -0.75 5.22 11.90
CA ILE A 285 -0.04 5.51 10.65
C ILE A 285 0.94 6.65 10.90
N PRO A 286 2.23 6.50 10.56
CA PRO A 286 3.18 7.60 10.64
C PRO A 286 2.83 8.66 9.59
N VAL A 287 2.74 9.91 10.04
CA VAL A 287 2.33 11.05 9.20
C VAL A 287 3.23 12.25 9.42
N LYS A 288 3.22 13.16 8.46
CA LYS A 288 3.78 14.51 8.62
C LYS A 288 2.84 15.53 7.97
N LYS A 289 2.90 16.79 8.42
CA LYS A 289 2.15 17.87 7.75
C LYS A 289 2.73 18.08 6.36
N LYS A 290 1.85 18.22 5.35
CA LYS A 290 2.25 18.63 4.01
C LYS A 290 2.89 20.02 4.11
N LYS A 291 4.07 20.20 3.52
CA LYS A 291 4.64 21.53 3.33
C LYS A 291 3.91 22.16 2.16
N CYS A 292 3.13 23.20 2.43
CA CYS A 292 2.54 24.06 1.39
C CYS A 292 3.63 24.74 0.57
#